data_AF-A0A2M7N8P4-F1
#
_entry.id   AF-A0A2M7N8P4-F1
#
_cell.length_a   1.000
_cell.length_b   1.000
_cell.length_c   1.000
_cell.angle_alpha   90.00
_cell.angle_beta   90.00
_cell.angle_gamma   90.00
#
_symmetry.space_group_name_H-M   'P 1'
#
loop_
_entity.id
_entity.type
_entity.pdbx_description
1 polymer ?
#
loop_
_entity_poly.entity_id
_entity_poly.type
_entity_poly.pdbx_seq_one_letter_code
_entity_poly.pdbx_strand_id
1 'polypeptide(L)' 'METIIINIKTQKDKLLFTSLANRLKLKSKILSEEDKEDYGLLKAMIEAKQEDYVDRETIMKALRK' A
#
# COMPACT_ATOMS: atom_id res chain seq x y z
N MET A 1 3.04 15.18 7.89
CA MET A 1 2.68 15.40 6.48
C MET A 1 1.49 14.50 6.19
N GLU A 2 0.40 15.05 5.66
CA GLU A 2 -0.77 14.26 5.28
C GLU A 2 -0.71 13.97 3.78
N THR A 3 -0.94 12.72 3.41
CA THR A 3 -0.84 12.23 2.03
C THR A 3 -2.16 11.57 1.64
N ILE A 4 -2.63 11.86 0.43
CA ILE A 4 -3.85 11.27 -0.13
C ILE A 4 -3.45 10.37 -1.30
N ILE A 5 -3.94 9.12 -1.30
CA ILE A 5 -3.80 8.18 -2.41
C ILE A 5 -5.16 8.03 -3.08
N ILE A 6 -5.20 8.20 -4.41
CA ILE A 6 -6.44 8.16 -5.20
C ILE A 6 -6.29 7.10 -6.29
N ASN A 7 -7.21 6.12 -6.29
CA ASN A 7 -7.31 5.13 -7.36
C ASN A 7 -8.21 5.67 -8.47
N ILE A 8 -7.61 5.94 -9.64
CA ILE A 8 -8.29 6.51 -10.79
C ILE A 8 -8.65 5.38 -11.77
N LYS A 9 -9.93 5.24 -12.10
CA LYS A 9 -10.45 4.16 -12.97
C LYS A 9 -10.47 4.51 -14.46
N THR A 10 -10.52 5.79 -14.81
CA THR A 10 -10.63 6.23 -16.21
C THR A 10 -9.56 7.25 -16.57
N GLN A 11 -9.17 7.31 -17.85
CA GLN A 11 -8.20 8.30 -18.33
C GLN A 11 -8.73 9.74 -18.23
N LYS A 12 -10.04 9.95 -18.37
CA LYS A 12 -10.67 11.26 -18.26
C LYS A 12 -10.54 11.81 -16.84
N ASP A 13 -10.79 10.97 -15.84
CA ASP A 13 -10.65 11.35 -14.43
C ASP A 13 -9.19 11.60 -14.08
N LYS A 14 -8.26 10.83 -14.66
CA LYS A 14 -6.82 11.03 -14.47
C LYS A 14 -6.41 12.44 -14.84
N LEU A 15 -6.79 12.88 -16.04
CA LEU A 15 -6.49 14.22 -16.53
C LEU A 15 -7.09 15.31 -15.65
N LEU A 16 -8.33 15.11 -15.18
CA LEU A 16 -9.00 16.05 -14.27
C LEU A 16 -8.22 16.22 -12.96
N PHE A 17 -7.87 15.11 -12.29
CA PHE A 17 -7.18 15.15 -11.01
C PHE A 17 -5.75 15.69 -11.13
N THR A 18 -5.01 15.33 -12.18
CA THR A 18 -3.66 15.88 -12.41
C THR A 18 -3.71 17.38 -12.68
N SER A 19 -4.71 17.85 -13.45
CA SER A 19 -4.87 19.28 -13.74
C SER A 19 -5.23 20.07 -12.49
N LEU A 20 -6.08 19.51 -11.63
CA LEU A 20 -6.44 20.13 -10.36
C LEU A 20 -5.25 20.20 -9.40
N ALA A 21 -4.48 19.11 -9.26
CA ALA A 21 -3.28 19.09 -8.43
C ALA A 21 -2.26 20.15 -8.88
N ASN A 22 -2.03 20.26 -10.19
CA ASN A 22 -1.17 21.29 -10.77
C ASN A 22 -1.70 22.71 -10.50
N ARG A 23 -3.00 22.95 -10.66
CA ARG A 23 -3.64 24.25 -10.40
C ARG A 23 -3.48 24.68 -8.94
N LEU A 24 -3.61 23.72 -8.02
CA LEU A 24 -3.46 23.93 -6.59
C LEU A 24 -1.99 23.93 -6.14
N LYS A 25 -1.05 23.76 -7.06
CA LYS A 25 0.41 23.68 -6.81
C LYS A 25 0.76 22.59 -5.78
N LEU A 26 0.00 21.49 -5.80
CA LEU A 26 0.26 20.34 -4.94
C LEU A 26 1.38 19.50 -5.53
N LYS A 27 2.22 18.94 -4.67
CA LYS A 27 3.22 17.94 -5.08
C LYS A 27 2.49 16.61 -5.34
N SER A 28 2.31 16.25 -6.61
CA SER A 28 1.69 14.98 -7.01
C SER A 28 2.71 14.04 -7.64
N LYS A 29 2.58 12.73 -7.35
CA LYS A 29 3.35 11.65 -8.01
C LYS A 29 2.36 10.58 -8.48
N ILE A 30 2.58 10.03 -9.67
CA ILE A 30 1.91 8.80 -10.12
C ILE A 30 2.76 7.64 -9.63
N LEU A 31 2.15 6.71 -8.90
CA LEU A 31 2.85 5.53 -8.39
C LEU A 31 3.17 4.57 -9.54
N SER A 32 4.42 4.15 -9.63
CA SER A 32 4.84 3.02 -10.48
C SER A 32 4.29 1.71 -9.94
N GLU A 33 4.45 0.61 -10.68
CA GLU A 33 4.13 -0.72 -10.13
C GLU A 33 5.06 -1.07 -8.96
N GLU A 34 6.36 -0.76 -9.05
CA GLU A 34 7.33 -0.94 -7.96
C GLU A 34 6.92 -0.16 -6.69
N ASP A 35 6.50 1.10 -6.84
CA ASP A 35 5.99 1.89 -5.70
C ASP A 35 4.79 1.17 -5.03
N LYS A 36 3.90 0.56 -5.81
CA LYS A 36 2.72 -0.16 -5.28
C LYS A 36 3.12 -1.45 -4.58
N GLU A 37 4.10 -2.19 -5.13
CA GLU A 37 4.64 -3.40 -4.51
C GLU A 37 5.26 -3.09 -3.15
N ASP A 38 6.06 -2.02 -3.06
CA ASP A 38 6.65 -1.55 -1.80
C ASP A 38 5.57 -1.17 -0.77
N TYR A 39 4.52 -0.47 -1.20
CA TYR A 39 3.37 -0.17 -0.33
C TYR A 39 2.64 -1.43 0.13
N GLY A 40 2.46 -2.40 -0.77
CA GLY A 40 1.85 -3.68 -0.46
C GLY A 40 2.67 -4.48 0.56
N LEU A 41 3.99 -4.52 0.38
CA LEU A 41 4.93 -5.18 1.29
C LEU A 41 4.91 -4.54 2.67
N LEU A 42 4.99 -3.21 2.75
CA LEU A 42 4.91 -2.50 4.02
C LEU A 42 3.61 -2.82 4.77
N LYS A 43 2.48 -2.85 4.05
CA LYS A 43 1.19 -3.20 4.64
C LYS A 43 1.19 -4.62 5.20
N ALA A 44 1.68 -5.60 4.43
CA ALA A 44 1.81 -6.99 4.88
C ALA A 44 2.72 -7.13 6.10
N MET A 45 3.81 -6.35 6.18
CA MET A 45 4.70 -6.33 7.35
C MET A 45 4.03 -5.76 8.60
N ILE A 46 3.18 -4.73 8.43
CA ILE A 46 2.41 -4.15 9.54
C ILE A 46 1.37 -5.15 10.03
N GLU A 47 0.65 -5.81 9.12
CA GLU A 47 -0.33 -6.87 9.44
C GLU A 47 0.34 -8.06 10.12
N ALA A 48 1.46 -8.55 9.60
CA ALA A 48 2.24 -9.63 10.20
C ALA A 48 2.83 -9.27 11.57
N LYS A 49 3.11 -7.99 11.84
CA LYS A 49 3.50 -7.52 13.18
C LYS A 49 2.34 -7.52 14.17
N GLN A 50 1.10 -7.44 13.70
CA GLN A 50 -0.10 -7.48 14.54
C GLN A 50 -0.53 -8.91 14.85
N GLU A 51 -0.23 -9.87 13.97
CA GLU A 51 -0.53 -11.30 14.17
C GLU A 51 0.61 -12.01 14.94
N ASP A 52 0.59 -11.81 16.25
CA ASP A 52 1.03 -12.69 17.35
C ASP A 52 2.41 -13.39 17.35
N TYR A 53 3.01 -13.42 18.55
CA TYR A 53 4.11 -14.32 18.89
C TYR A 53 3.63 -15.77 18.79
N VAL A 54 4.04 -16.47 17.72
CA VAL A 54 3.72 -17.88 17.54
C VAL A 54 4.72 -18.72 18.33
N ASP A 55 4.24 -19.37 19.41
CA ASP A 55 5.09 -20.26 20.19
C ASP A 55 5.59 -21.43 19.33
N ARG A 56 6.88 -21.73 19.44
CA ARG A 56 7.58 -22.72 18.63
C ARG A 56 6.97 -24.11 18.76
N GLU A 57 6.43 -24.48 19.93
CA GLU A 57 5.80 -25.80 20.08
C GLU A 57 4.55 -25.96 19.21
N THR A 58 3.78 -24.89 19.02
CA THR A 58 2.56 -24.89 18.21
C THR A 58 2.88 -25.17 16.74
N ILE A 59 3.91 -24.53 16.20
CA ILE A 59 4.40 -24.77 14.83
C ILE A 59 4.94 -26.20 14.70
N MET A 60 5.75 -26.65 15.65
CA MET A 60 6.37 -27.98 15.59
C MET A 60 5.35 -29.13 15.72
N LYS A 61 4.20 -28.92 16.38
CA LYS A 61 3.10 -29.89 16.41
C LYS A 61 2.36 -30.00 15.07
N ALA A 62 2.17 -28.89 14.36
CA ALA A 62 1.49 -28.88 13.05
C ALA A 62 2.30 -29.62 11.96
N LEU A 63 3.63 -29.59 12.05
CA LEU A 63 4.55 -30.22 11.08
C LEU A 63 4.75 -31.73 11.27
N ARG A 64 4.21 -32.34 12.34
CA ARG A 64 4.32 -33.79 12.63
C ARG A 64 3.14 -34.62 12.10
N LYS A 65 2.32 -34.04 11.23
CA LYS A 65 1.21 -34.74 10.56
C LYS A 65 1.64 -35.30 9.21
#